data_AF-S4Y511-F1
#
_entry.id   AF-S4Y511-F1
#
_cell.length_a   1.000
_cell.length_b   1.000
_cell.length_c   1.000
_cell.angle_alpha   90.00
_cell.angle_beta   90.00
_cell.angle_gamma   90.00
#
_symmetry.space_group_name_H-M   'P 1'
#
loop_
_entity.id
_entity.type
_entity.pdbx_description
1 polymer ?
#
loop_
_entity_poly.entity_id
_entity_poly.type
_entity_poly.pdbx_seq_one_letter_code
_entity_poly.pdbx_strand_id
1 'polypeptide(L)'
;MQIVRVRMMISSAQDMVYVAIGRIAQSELKKIASPIVVEDDNLLLGPSSADPRRHRAVRARYWGSEPSAKLNKELARPEGPPICVALPPTASGLLSFCRICAAGVERRRQVFAIVLRPGLVVSLPPGCDPAEELYFDVADALRRHPPMNPCSEIEAVLLATLWKLWCRRSPVAFARFCASGSGLHPQLANLGRYLAGYFPRQAGPNLLLSRLDELLLKQLSRQWITPTKVFTNALKENLGLHAWLTHIGDLYVPKRLLEWSRHGGGRFIECQEHPEKPSEMNRWSFRWRAGREAILDALPSLREAPPVAIGGAVAYDADRPWVCRFDGGGTPYLSRFGAASGGDLRA
;
A
#
# COMPACT_ATOMS: atom_id res chain seq x y z
N MET A 1 -39.47 33.18 11.42
CA MET A 1 -38.74 32.04 10.83
C MET A 1 -37.46 32.58 10.21
N GLN A 2 -36.32 32.43 10.90
CA GLN A 2 -35.06 33.07 10.52
C GLN A 2 -34.34 32.16 9.52
N ILE A 3 -34.34 32.54 8.24
CA ILE A 3 -33.55 31.87 7.21
C ILE A 3 -32.09 32.25 7.46
N VAL A 4 -31.36 31.38 8.15
CA VAL A 4 -29.92 31.47 8.27
C VAL A 4 -29.33 31.19 6.89
N ARG A 5 -29.00 32.25 6.15
CA ARG A 5 -28.16 32.16 4.96
C ARG A 5 -26.76 31.74 5.41
N VAL A 6 -26.50 30.44 5.39
CA VAL A 6 -25.14 29.91 5.44
C VAL A 6 -24.45 30.37 4.16
N ARG A 7 -23.62 31.39 4.29
CA ARG A 7 -22.76 31.89 3.22
C ARG A 7 -21.72 30.79 2.96
N MET A 8 -22.01 29.86 2.05
CA MET A 8 -20.99 29.00 1.45
C MET A 8 -19.98 29.92 0.76
N MET A 9 -18.88 30.23 1.44
CA MET A 9 -17.71 30.76 0.76
C MET A 9 -17.21 29.65 -0.13
N ILE A 10 -17.51 29.75 -1.43
CA ILE A 10 -16.70 29.08 -2.46
C ILE A 10 -15.36 29.79 -2.38
N SER A 11 -14.47 29.29 -1.51
CA SER A 11 -13.08 29.69 -1.47
C SER A 11 -12.55 29.65 -2.89
N SER A 12 -12.03 30.78 -3.36
CA SER A 12 -11.44 30.86 -4.69
C SER A 12 -10.37 29.77 -4.80
N ALA A 13 -10.19 29.19 -5.98
CA ALA A 13 -9.15 28.18 -6.24
C ALA A 13 -7.72 28.65 -5.88
N GLN A 14 -7.53 29.92 -5.50
CA GLN A 14 -6.25 30.52 -5.15
C GLN A 14 -5.91 30.40 -3.64
N ASP A 15 -6.86 30.03 -2.78
CA ASP A 15 -6.67 30.00 -1.32
C ASP A 15 -6.47 28.58 -0.75
N MET A 16 -6.08 27.62 -1.58
CA MET A 16 -5.90 26.21 -1.20
C MET A 16 -4.52 25.68 -1.53
N VAL A 17 -4.09 24.63 -0.81
CA VAL A 17 -2.94 23.82 -1.23
C VAL A 17 -3.43 22.60 -1.98
N TYR A 18 -2.94 22.42 -3.20
CA TYR A 18 -3.26 21.27 -4.04
C TYR A 18 -2.24 20.15 -3.83
N VAL A 19 -2.72 18.92 -3.68
CA VAL A 19 -1.92 17.71 -3.55
C VAL A 19 -2.09 16.86 -4.80
N ALA A 20 -1.00 16.67 -5.52
CA ALA A 20 -0.91 15.73 -6.62
C ALA A 20 -0.38 14.38 -6.13
N ILE A 21 -1.13 13.30 -6.33
CA ILE A 21 -0.65 11.94 -6.10
C ILE A 21 0.05 11.48 -7.39
N GLY A 22 1.39 11.44 -7.34
CA GLY A 22 2.25 11.13 -8.47
C GLY A 22 2.60 12.33 -9.37
N ARG A 23 3.64 12.13 -10.20
CA ARG A 23 4.24 13.18 -11.03
C ARG A 23 3.37 13.62 -12.22
N ILE A 24 2.57 12.71 -12.76
CA ILE A 24 1.64 13.03 -13.86
C ILE A 24 0.57 14.01 -13.36
N ALA A 25 -0.06 13.70 -12.23
CA ALA A 25 -1.02 14.60 -11.59
C ALA A 25 -0.39 15.97 -11.28
N GLN A 26 0.87 15.99 -10.81
CA GLN A 26 1.58 17.24 -10.56
C GLN A 26 1.71 18.10 -11.82
N SER A 27 2.17 17.49 -12.92
CA SER A 27 2.39 18.20 -14.19
C SER A 27 1.11 18.85 -14.69
N GLU A 28 -0.01 18.15 -14.61
CA GLU A 28 -1.29 18.65 -15.12
C GLU A 28 -1.94 19.65 -14.18
N LEU A 29 -1.92 19.43 -12.85
CA LEU A 29 -2.44 20.41 -11.89
C LEU A 29 -1.69 21.74 -11.96
N LYS A 30 -0.37 21.73 -12.21
CA LYS A 30 0.45 22.96 -12.28
C LYS A 30 0.00 23.93 -13.36
N LYS A 31 -0.76 23.46 -14.35
CA LYS A 31 -1.28 24.30 -15.43
C LYS A 31 -2.48 25.14 -14.98
N ILE A 32 -3.15 24.74 -13.89
CA ILE A 32 -4.45 25.31 -13.48
C ILE A 32 -4.55 25.69 -12.00
N ALA A 33 -3.58 25.29 -11.17
CA ALA A 33 -3.64 25.48 -9.73
C ALA A 33 -2.26 25.78 -9.12
N SER A 34 -2.24 26.54 -8.03
CA SER A 34 -1.04 26.84 -7.24
C SER A 34 -1.46 27.30 -5.83
N PRO A 35 -0.73 26.96 -4.76
CA PRO A 35 0.45 26.09 -4.72
C PRO A 35 0.14 24.59 -4.85
N ILE A 36 1.11 23.82 -5.38
CA ILE A 36 1.04 22.35 -5.50
C ILE A 36 2.18 21.67 -4.75
N VAL A 37 1.81 20.67 -3.94
CA VAL A 37 2.71 19.68 -3.35
C VAL A 37 2.44 18.31 -3.94
N VAL A 38 3.41 17.39 -3.83
CA VAL A 38 3.34 16.04 -4.40
C VAL A 38 3.41 15.01 -3.31
N GLU A 39 2.55 14.00 -3.42
CA GLU A 39 2.71 12.69 -2.79
C GLU A 39 3.36 11.75 -3.81
N ASP A 40 4.63 11.42 -3.61
CA ASP A 40 5.39 10.45 -4.41
C ASP A 40 5.91 9.25 -3.59
N ASP A 41 5.39 9.07 -2.36
CA ASP A 41 5.66 7.90 -1.54
C ASP A 41 4.72 6.74 -1.90
N ASN A 42 5.27 5.53 -2.03
CA ASN A 42 4.45 4.33 -2.11
C ASN A 42 4.10 3.84 -0.70
N LEU A 43 3.01 4.36 -0.14
CA LEU A 43 2.55 4.05 1.23
C LEU A 43 2.11 2.60 1.43
N LEU A 44 1.93 1.83 0.36
CA LEU A 44 1.62 0.41 0.41
C LEU A 44 2.82 -0.45 0.82
N LEU A 45 4.05 0.07 0.68
CA LEU A 45 5.29 -0.61 0.99
C LEU A 45 5.94 0.00 2.21
N GLY A 46 6.53 -0.80 3.09
CA GLY A 46 7.39 -0.33 4.18
C GLY A 46 6.64 0.22 5.41
N PRO A 47 7.40 0.70 6.41
CA PRO A 47 6.84 1.17 7.67
C PRO A 47 6.08 2.49 7.51
N SER A 48 5.00 2.66 8.26
CA SER A 48 4.21 3.88 8.38
C SER A 48 4.00 4.27 9.84
N SER A 49 3.66 5.54 10.07
CA SER A 49 3.40 6.07 11.41
C SER A 49 2.30 7.11 11.35
N ALA A 50 1.45 7.14 12.38
CA ALA A 50 0.41 8.14 12.50
C ALA A 50 0.98 9.52 12.88
N ASP A 51 2.12 9.57 13.58
CA ASP A 51 2.85 10.82 13.84
C ASP A 51 3.62 11.24 12.58
N PRO A 52 3.35 12.42 12.00
CA PRO A 52 4.02 12.89 10.78
C PRO A 52 5.55 12.94 10.90
N ARG A 53 6.10 13.35 12.06
CA ARG A 53 7.55 13.46 12.24
C ARG A 53 8.21 12.08 12.24
N ARG A 54 7.66 11.16 13.02
CA ARG A 54 8.10 9.76 13.01
C ARG A 54 7.88 9.09 11.68
N HIS A 55 6.77 9.37 10.98
CA HIS A 55 6.49 8.83 9.66
C HIS A 55 7.62 9.18 8.69
N ARG A 56 7.93 10.48 8.55
CA ARG A 56 9.06 10.98 7.76
C ARG A 56 10.35 10.23 8.09
N ALA A 57 10.70 10.09 9.37
CA ALA A 57 11.93 9.43 9.79
C ALA A 57 11.96 7.93 9.41
N VAL A 58 10.87 7.18 9.59
CA VAL A 58 10.83 5.76 9.24
C VAL A 58 10.82 5.55 7.73
N ARG A 59 10.18 6.43 6.95
CA ARG A 59 10.22 6.42 5.48
C ARG A 59 11.63 6.72 4.98
N ALA A 60 12.27 7.76 5.51
CA ALA A 60 13.63 8.14 5.17
C ALA A 60 14.63 6.99 5.35
N ARG A 61 14.53 6.30 6.51
CA ARG A 61 15.36 5.13 6.79
C ARG A 61 15.06 3.96 5.86
N TYR A 62 13.79 3.73 5.52
CA TYR A 62 13.38 2.58 4.71
C TYR A 62 13.75 2.71 3.23
N TRP A 63 13.65 3.92 2.68
CA TRP A 63 13.95 4.21 1.27
C TRP A 63 15.37 4.72 1.03
N GLY A 64 16.07 5.19 2.06
CA GLY A 64 17.33 5.92 1.90
C GLY A 64 17.14 7.33 1.34
N SER A 65 15.90 7.79 1.22
CA SER A 65 15.51 9.11 0.73
C SER A 65 14.22 9.54 1.40
N GLU A 66 13.89 10.82 1.37
CA GLU A 66 12.65 11.34 1.96
C GLU A 66 11.58 11.55 0.87
N PRO A 67 10.76 10.53 0.56
CA PRO A 67 9.64 10.74 -0.35
C PRO A 67 8.66 11.74 0.26
N SER A 68 8.01 12.50 -0.60
CA SER A 68 6.96 13.46 -0.26
C SER A 68 7.42 14.55 0.70
N ALA A 69 8.72 14.89 0.72
CA ALA A 69 9.30 15.83 1.68
C ALA A 69 8.55 17.18 1.78
N LYS A 70 8.09 17.72 0.63
CA LYS A 70 7.30 18.96 0.61
C LYS A 70 5.92 18.76 1.23
N LEU A 71 5.25 17.67 0.90
CA LEU A 71 3.96 17.32 1.50
C LEU A 71 4.10 17.00 3.00
N ASN A 72 5.16 16.31 3.43
CA ASN A 72 5.45 16.07 4.85
C ASN A 72 5.50 17.38 5.64
N LYS A 73 6.18 18.39 5.10
CA LYS A 73 6.26 19.73 5.72
C LYS A 73 4.89 20.41 5.76
N GLU A 74 4.15 20.35 4.66
CA GLU A 74 2.82 20.96 4.56
C GLU A 74 1.81 20.30 5.51
N LEU A 75 1.78 18.97 5.57
CA LEU A 75 0.93 18.22 6.48
C LEU A 75 1.36 18.37 7.94
N ALA A 76 2.60 18.78 8.23
CA ALA A 76 3.06 19.05 9.59
C ALA A 76 2.77 20.48 10.07
N ARG A 77 2.41 21.39 9.15
CA ARG A 77 2.15 22.80 9.45
C ARG A 77 1.00 22.95 10.47
N PRO A 78 1.16 23.69 11.59
CA PRO A 78 0.12 23.79 12.62
C PRO A 78 -1.19 24.38 12.11
N GLU A 79 -1.10 25.42 11.29
CA GLU A 79 -2.22 26.12 10.66
C GLU A 79 -1.93 26.27 9.16
N GLY A 80 -2.94 26.15 8.31
CA GLY A 80 -2.77 26.30 6.88
C GLY A 80 -4.10 26.37 6.13
N PRO A 81 -4.06 26.72 4.84
CA PRO A 81 -5.26 26.77 4.01
C PRO A 81 -5.91 25.38 3.88
N PRO A 82 -7.14 25.27 3.35
CA PRO A 82 -7.70 23.99 2.97
C PRO A 82 -6.80 23.19 2.02
N ILE A 83 -6.95 21.88 2.03
CA ILE A 83 -6.17 20.95 1.20
C ILE A 83 -7.08 20.34 0.14
N CYS A 84 -6.69 20.42 -1.13
CA CYS A 84 -7.41 19.80 -2.23
C CYS A 84 -6.57 18.69 -2.86
N VAL A 85 -7.10 17.46 -2.93
CA VAL A 85 -6.35 16.28 -3.39
C VAL A 85 -6.86 15.81 -4.74
N ALA A 86 -5.98 15.68 -5.74
CA ALA A 86 -6.30 14.93 -6.95
C ALA A 86 -6.20 13.43 -6.64
N LEU A 87 -7.36 12.79 -6.48
CA LEU A 87 -7.49 11.43 -5.96
C LEU A 87 -7.60 10.42 -7.11
N PRO A 88 -6.53 9.66 -7.41
CA PRO A 88 -6.62 8.53 -8.33
C PRO A 88 -7.42 7.40 -7.66
N PRO A 89 -8.18 6.61 -8.43
CA PRO A 89 -9.01 5.54 -7.91
C PRO A 89 -8.21 4.27 -7.57
N THR A 90 -7.07 4.41 -6.88
CA THR A 90 -6.16 3.30 -6.56
C THR A 90 -6.03 3.08 -5.04
N ALA A 91 -5.52 1.91 -4.64
CA ALA A 91 -5.30 1.59 -3.23
C ALA A 91 -4.26 2.52 -2.59
N SER A 92 -3.18 2.83 -3.33
CA SER A 92 -2.17 3.81 -2.91
C SER A 92 -2.74 5.22 -2.83
N GLY A 93 -3.59 5.61 -3.80
CA GLY A 93 -4.31 6.87 -3.79
C GLY A 93 -5.21 7.03 -2.57
N LEU A 94 -5.99 5.98 -2.24
CA LEU A 94 -6.82 5.95 -1.05
C LEU A 94 -5.99 6.07 0.23
N LEU A 95 -4.89 5.33 0.39
CA LEU A 95 -4.04 5.46 1.59
C LEU A 95 -3.42 6.85 1.73
N SER A 96 -2.99 7.44 0.61
CA SER A 96 -2.49 8.81 0.57
C SER A 96 -3.57 9.80 1.02
N PHE A 97 -4.79 9.62 0.56
CA PHE A 97 -5.92 10.43 0.96
C PHE A 97 -6.26 10.26 2.45
N CYS A 98 -6.29 9.02 2.96
CA CYS A 98 -6.46 8.73 4.39
C CYS A 98 -5.43 9.47 5.25
N ARG A 99 -4.16 9.48 4.83
CA ARG A 99 -3.07 10.19 5.51
C ARG A 99 -3.29 11.70 5.51
N ILE A 100 -3.72 12.27 4.38
CA ILE A 100 -4.01 13.70 4.24
C ILE A 100 -5.22 14.09 5.12
N CYS A 101 -6.29 13.30 5.11
CA CYS A 101 -7.45 13.48 5.99
C CYS A 101 -7.05 13.41 7.46
N ALA A 102 -6.17 12.48 7.86
CA ALA A 102 -5.67 12.42 9.23
C ALA A 102 -4.99 13.71 9.67
N ALA A 103 -4.12 14.26 8.81
CA ALA A 103 -3.46 15.52 9.08
C ALA A 103 -4.45 16.71 9.08
N GLY A 104 -5.41 16.72 8.16
CA GLY A 104 -6.46 17.73 8.05
C GLY A 104 -7.35 17.79 9.29
N VAL A 105 -7.85 16.64 9.75
CA VAL A 105 -8.66 16.51 10.98
C VAL A 105 -7.89 16.98 12.20
N GLU A 106 -6.63 16.54 12.38
CA GLU A 106 -5.80 16.94 13.51
C GLU A 106 -5.57 18.46 13.58
N ARG A 107 -5.51 19.13 12.43
CA ARG A 107 -5.22 20.57 12.30
C ARG A 107 -6.45 21.42 12.01
N ARG A 108 -7.65 20.81 12.04
CA ARG A 108 -8.92 21.46 11.70
C ARG A 108 -8.89 22.16 10.33
N ARG A 109 -8.20 21.56 9.36
CA ARG A 109 -8.14 22.03 7.96
C ARG A 109 -9.19 21.28 7.15
N GLN A 110 -9.98 22.02 6.37
CA GLN A 110 -10.93 21.41 5.45
C GLN A 110 -10.18 20.67 4.33
N VAL A 111 -10.70 19.49 3.97
CA VAL A 111 -10.15 18.66 2.90
C VAL A 111 -11.15 18.60 1.76
N PHE A 112 -10.65 18.75 0.54
CA PHE A 112 -11.39 18.62 -0.71
C PHE A 112 -10.77 17.50 -1.54
N ALA A 113 -11.60 16.85 -2.36
CA ALA A 113 -11.16 15.82 -3.30
C ALA A 113 -11.62 16.15 -4.72
N ILE A 114 -10.70 16.01 -5.66
CA ILE A 114 -10.95 15.93 -7.09
C ILE A 114 -10.88 14.44 -7.44
N VAL A 115 -12.04 13.79 -7.48
CA VAL A 115 -12.14 12.34 -7.75
C VAL A 115 -11.98 12.11 -9.25
N LEU A 116 -10.87 11.48 -9.66
CA LEU A 116 -10.51 11.36 -11.07
C LEU A 116 -11.34 10.32 -11.84
N ARG A 117 -12.04 9.43 -11.14
CA ARG A 117 -12.93 8.43 -11.74
C ARG A 117 -14.08 8.08 -10.80
N PRO A 118 -15.13 8.91 -10.73
CA PRO A 118 -16.29 8.63 -9.89
C PRO A 118 -17.05 7.38 -10.39
N GLY A 119 -17.68 6.64 -9.47
CA GLY A 119 -18.53 5.49 -9.81
C GLY A 119 -17.80 4.22 -10.26
N LEU A 120 -16.49 4.15 -10.02
CA LEU A 120 -15.72 2.96 -10.35
C LEU A 120 -16.18 1.74 -9.52
N VAL A 121 -16.46 0.64 -10.22
CA VAL A 121 -16.66 -0.68 -9.61
C VAL A 121 -15.36 -1.46 -9.72
N VAL A 122 -14.81 -1.90 -8.59
CA VAL A 122 -13.64 -2.78 -8.55
C VAL A 122 -14.12 -4.22 -8.54
N SER A 123 -13.84 -4.96 -9.61
CA SER A 123 -14.00 -6.41 -9.60
C SER A 123 -12.81 -7.02 -8.86
N LEU A 124 -13.08 -7.97 -7.98
CA LEU A 124 -12.06 -8.61 -7.16
C LEU A 124 -11.85 -10.03 -7.66
N PRO A 125 -10.60 -10.46 -7.90
CA PRO A 125 -10.34 -11.82 -8.33
C PRO A 125 -10.70 -12.81 -7.22
N PRO A 126 -11.00 -14.07 -7.58
CA PRO A 126 -11.16 -15.12 -6.59
C PRO A 126 -9.84 -15.35 -5.83
N GLY A 127 -9.93 -15.62 -4.52
CA GLY A 127 -8.79 -15.99 -3.68
C GLY A 127 -8.07 -14.82 -3.02
N CYS A 128 -6.74 -14.95 -2.91
CA CYS A 128 -5.88 -14.09 -2.08
C CYS A 128 -5.14 -12.98 -2.84
N ASP A 129 -5.18 -13.01 -4.16
CA ASP A 129 -4.50 -12.00 -4.95
C ASP A 129 -5.28 -10.67 -4.90
N PRO A 130 -4.60 -9.52 -4.85
CA PRO A 130 -5.25 -8.24 -5.04
C PRO A 130 -5.79 -8.15 -6.48
N ALA A 131 -6.82 -7.35 -6.68
CA ALA A 131 -7.16 -6.90 -8.02
C ALA A 131 -6.01 -6.06 -8.59
N GLU A 132 -5.76 -6.20 -9.88
CA GLU A 132 -4.81 -5.35 -10.61
C GLU A 132 -5.11 -3.86 -10.35
N GLU A 133 -4.06 -3.07 -10.19
CA GLU A 133 -4.22 -1.63 -10.11
C GLU A 133 -4.75 -1.12 -11.45
N LEU A 134 -5.77 -0.27 -11.38
CA LEU A 134 -6.42 0.24 -12.58
C LEU A 134 -5.49 1.19 -13.32
N TYR A 135 -5.15 0.81 -14.56
CA TYR A 135 -4.55 1.74 -15.49
C TYR A 135 -5.61 2.77 -15.92
N PHE A 136 -5.35 4.04 -15.64
CA PHE A 136 -6.19 5.14 -16.11
C PHE A 136 -5.33 6.35 -16.44
N ASP A 137 -5.74 7.11 -17.45
CA ASP A 137 -5.03 8.31 -17.85
C ASP A 137 -5.37 9.46 -16.89
N VAL A 138 -4.48 9.66 -15.90
CA VAL A 138 -4.55 10.77 -14.93
C VAL A 138 -4.61 12.12 -15.63
N ALA A 139 -3.89 12.27 -16.74
CA ALA A 139 -3.78 13.56 -17.41
C ALA A 139 -5.07 13.91 -18.14
N ASP A 140 -5.62 12.97 -18.89
CA ASP A 140 -6.93 13.12 -19.52
C ASP A 140 -8.02 13.39 -18.48
N ALA A 141 -8.04 12.64 -17.37
CA ALA A 141 -9.02 12.83 -16.31
C ALA A 141 -8.98 14.25 -15.72
N LEU A 142 -7.78 14.80 -15.47
CA LEU A 142 -7.63 16.17 -14.95
C LEU A 142 -8.00 17.25 -15.97
N ARG A 143 -7.72 17.04 -17.26
CA ARG A 143 -8.06 18.00 -18.34
C ARG A 143 -9.56 18.14 -18.56
N ARG A 144 -10.35 17.17 -18.12
CA ARG A 144 -11.82 17.25 -18.11
C ARG A 144 -12.37 18.15 -16.99
N HIS A 145 -11.49 18.77 -16.20
CA HIS A 145 -11.85 19.65 -15.08
C HIS A 145 -12.89 19.04 -14.13
N PRO A 146 -12.63 17.84 -13.57
CA PRO A 146 -13.55 17.19 -12.66
C PRO A 146 -13.87 18.09 -11.46
N PRO A 147 -15.10 17.98 -10.91
CA PRO A 147 -15.53 18.82 -9.82
C PRO A 147 -14.67 18.59 -8.57
N MET A 148 -14.40 19.68 -7.86
CA MET A 148 -13.80 19.67 -6.54
C MET A 148 -14.91 19.54 -5.50
N ASN A 149 -14.90 18.46 -4.73
CA ASN A 149 -15.92 18.20 -3.73
C ASN A 149 -15.34 18.36 -2.32
N PRO A 150 -16.03 19.07 -1.40
CA PRO A 150 -15.64 19.07 0.01
C PRO A 150 -15.81 17.66 0.58
N CYS A 151 -14.77 17.16 1.25
CA CYS A 151 -14.89 15.96 2.05
C CYS A 151 -15.72 16.30 3.29
N SER A 152 -16.76 15.52 3.56
CA SER A 152 -17.58 15.74 4.76
C SER A 152 -16.76 15.51 6.02
N GLU A 153 -17.15 16.11 7.15
CA GLU A 153 -16.43 15.91 8.41
C GLU A 153 -16.41 14.43 8.83
N ILE A 154 -17.54 13.74 8.67
CA ILE A 154 -17.66 12.30 8.97
C ILE A 154 -16.70 11.49 8.09
N GLU A 155 -16.71 11.74 6.79
CA GLU A 155 -15.82 11.04 5.84
C GLU A 155 -14.34 11.30 6.17
N ALA A 156 -13.96 12.56 6.45
CA ALA A 156 -12.60 12.91 6.83
C ALA A 156 -12.15 12.21 8.10
N VAL A 157 -13.02 12.10 9.11
CA VAL A 157 -12.76 11.37 10.37
C VAL A 157 -12.63 9.86 10.14
N LEU A 158 -13.46 9.27 9.26
CA LEU A 158 -13.37 7.86 8.90
C LEU A 158 -12.04 7.56 8.18
N LEU A 159 -11.67 8.36 7.19
CA LEU A 159 -10.40 8.24 6.46
C LEU A 159 -9.18 8.48 7.37
N ALA A 160 -9.27 9.44 8.29
CA ALA A 160 -8.27 9.64 9.33
C ALA A 160 -8.11 8.42 10.23
N THR A 161 -9.22 7.76 10.58
CA THR A 161 -9.24 6.54 11.38
C THR A 161 -8.60 5.38 10.64
N LEU A 162 -8.91 5.22 9.35
CA LEU A 162 -8.26 4.24 8.48
C LEU A 162 -6.73 4.39 8.44
N TRP A 163 -6.22 5.62 8.30
CA TRP A 163 -4.78 5.88 8.38
C TRP A 163 -4.17 5.46 9.73
N LYS A 164 -4.85 5.81 10.84
CA LYS A 164 -4.40 5.43 12.18
C LYS A 164 -4.37 3.91 12.34
N LEU A 165 -5.38 3.19 11.82
CA LEU A 165 -5.46 1.74 11.82
C LEU A 165 -4.33 1.10 11.00
N TRP A 166 -4.05 1.62 9.79
CA TRP A 166 -2.92 1.20 8.95
C TRP A 166 -1.58 1.32 9.69
N CYS A 167 -1.41 2.38 10.48
CA CYS A 167 -0.21 2.64 11.26
C CYS A 167 -0.10 1.86 12.58
N ARG A 168 -1.07 0.98 12.91
CA ARG A 168 -1.00 0.15 14.12
C ARG A 168 -0.08 -1.06 13.93
N ARG A 169 0.50 -1.51 15.05
CA ARG A 169 1.31 -2.73 15.13
C ARG A 169 0.52 -4.02 14.89
N SER A 170 -0.80 -3.98 15.13
CA SER A 170 -1.71 -5.07 14.80
C SER A 170 -2.44 -4.73 13.50
N PRO A 171 -2.34 -5.58 12.46
CA PRO A 171 -3.00 -5.33 11.17
C PRO A 171 -4.48 -5.75 11.18
N VAL A 172 -4.94 -6.44 12.23
CA VAL A 172 -6.27 -7.08 12.29
C VAL A 172 -7.41 -6.08 12.18
N ALA A 173 -7.36 -4.98 12.95
CA ALA A 173 -8.43 -3.99 12.95
C ALA A 173 -8.56 -3.27 11.60
N PHE A 174 -7.44 -2.99 10.94
CA PHE A 174 -7.45 -2.43 9.60
C PHE A 174 -8.03 -3.41 8.57
N ALA A 175 -7.60 -4.68 8.60
CA ALA A 175 -8.11 -5.71 7.70
C ALA A 175 -9.63 -5.94 7.88
N ARG A 176 -10.12 -5.98 9.13
CA ARG A 176 -11.56 -6.06 9.43
C ARG A 176 -12.33 -4.87 8.87
N PHE A 177 -11.81 -3.65 9.07
CA PHE A 177 -12.43 -2.46 8.51
C PHE A 177 -12.49 -2.51 6.98
N CYS A 178 -11.42 -2.96 6.32
CA CYS A 178 -11.41 -3.10 4.87
C CYS A 178 -12.47 -4.09 4.36
N ALA A 179 -12.69 -5.18 5.10
CA ALA A 179 -13.70 -6.18 4.75
C ALA A 179 -15.14 -5.64 4.91
N SER A 180 -15.43 -4.93 6.00
CA SER A 180 -16.79 -4.42 6.28
C SER A 180 -17.09 -3.07 5.61
N GLY A 181 -16.06 -2.28 5.31
CA GLY A 181 -16.17 -0.92 4.78
C GLY A 181 -16.18 -0.83 3.25
N SER A 182 -16.23 -1.95 2.53
CA SER A 182 -16.16 -1.99 1.06
C SER A 182 -17.24 -1.15 0.36
N GLY A 183 -18.40 -0.97 1.00
CA GLY A 183 -19.47 -0.09 0.52
C GLY A 183 -19.18 1.41 0.65
N LEU A 184 -18.19 1.82 1.46
CA LEU A 184 -17.80 3.22 1.64
C LEU A 184 -16.81 3.69 0.57
N HIS A 185 -15.86 2.84 0.21
CA HIS A 185 -14.87 3.13 -0.82
C HIS A 185 -14.50 1.84 -1.55
N PRO A 186 -14.67 1.74 -2.88
CA PRO A 186 -14.57 0.46 -3.59
C PRO A 186 -13.16 -0.16 -3.53
N GLN A 187 -12.14 0.65 -3.28
CA GLN A 187 -10.74 0.24 -3.13
C GLN A 187 -10.44 -0.43 -1.77
N LEU A 188 -11.31 -0.30 -0.75
CA LEU A 188 -11.05 -0.86 0.58
C LEU A 188 -10.93 -2.38 0.58
N ALA A 189 -11.82 -3.06 -0.13
CA ALA A 189 -11.77 -4.52 -0.22
C ALA A 189 -10.47 -5.00 -0.86
N ASN A 190 -10.01 -4.29 -1.91
CA ASN A 190 -8.74 -4.59 -2.55
C ASN A 190 -7.54 -4.34 -1.62
N LEU A 191 -7.56 -3.21 -0.91
CA LEU A 191 -6.52 -2.84 0.06
C LEU A 191 -6.42 -3.85 1.22
N GLY A 192 -7.55 -4.39 1.67
CA GLY A 192 -7.59 -5.48 2.66
C GLY A 192 -6.92 -6.76 2.15
N ARG A 193 -7.24 -7.19 0.91
CA ARG A 193 -6.58 -8.35 0.26
C ARG A 193 -5.08 -8.11 0.06
N TYR A 194 -4.73 -6.94 -0.46
CA TYR A 194 -3.35 -6.51 -0.64
C TYR A 194 -2.56 -6.62 0.68
N LEU A 195 -3.09 -6.06 1.78
CA LEU A 195 -2.44 -6.16 3.08
C LEU A 195 -2.32 -7.63 3.53
N ALA A 196 -3.40 -8.40 3.42
CA ALA A 196 -3.42 -9.79 3.89
C ALA A 196 -2.38 -10.66 3.18
N GLY A 197 -2.17 -10.46 1.88
CA GLY A 197 -1.22 -11.24 1.09
C GLY A 197 0.27 -10.97 1.40
N TYR A 198 0.60 -9.97 2.23
CA TYR A 198 1.94 -9.79 2.81
C TYR A 198 2.23 -10.70 4.00
N PHE A 199 1.19 -11.20 4.68
CA PHE A 199 1.36 -12.02 5.87
C PHE A 199 1.45 -13.51 5.50
N PRO A 200 2.27 -14.30 6.22
CA PRO A 200 2.31 -15.74 6.04
C PRO A 200 0.92 -16.34 6.20
N ARG A 201 0.62 -17.36 5.41
CA ARG A 201 -0.71 -17.98 5.42
C ARG A 201 -0.73 -19.18 6.34
N GLN A 202 -1.83 -19.39 7.05
CA GLN A 202 -2.05 -20.60 7.82
C GLN A 202 -3.10 -21.48 7.13
N ALA A 203 -2.72 -22.73 6.84
CA ALA A 203 -3.57 -23.75 6.25
C ALA A 203 -3.59 -24.99 7.16
N GLY A 204 -4.61 -25.09 8.02
CA GLY A 204 -4.66 -26.09 9.07
C GLY A 204 -3.48 -25.94 10.06
N PRO A 205 -2.69 -27.00 10.31
CA PRO A 205 -1.49 -26.92 11.14
C PRO A 205 -0.30 -26.30 10.42
N ASN A 206 -0.35 -26.18 9.10
CA ASN A 206 0.79 -25.75 8.29
C ASN A 206 0.84 -24.23 8.18
N LEU A 207 2.06 -23.72 8.25
CA LEU A 207 2.39 -22.35 7.91
C LEU A 207 2.95 -22.32 6.50
N LEU A 208 2.51 -21.36 5.70
CA LEU A 208 2.92 -21.14 4.32
C LEU A 208 3.49 -19.73 4.18
N LEU A 209 4.27 -19.52 3.13
CA LEU A 209 4.70 -18.18 2.74
C LEU A 209 3.49 -17.24 2.52
N SER A 210 3.77 -15.94 2.68
CA SER A 210 2.86 -14.90 2.20
C SER A 210 2.60 -15.10 0.72
N ARG A 211 1.44 -14.63 0.24
CA ARG A 211 1.08 -14.81 -1.16
C ARG A 211 2.09 -14.11 -2.08
N LEU A 212 2.53 -12.90 -1.70
CA LEU A 212 3.55 -12.17 -2.45
C LEU A 212 4.88 -12.94 -2.53
N ASP A 213 5.39 -13.45 -1.40
CA ASP A 213 6.67 -14.17 -1.40
C ASP A 213 6.55 -15.51 -2.12
N GLU A 214 5.45 -16.25 -1.97
CA GLU A 214 5.21 -17.47 -2.73
C GLU A 214 5.31 -17.21 -4.24
N LEU A 215 4.60 -16.20 -4.74
CA LEU A 215 4.57 -15.85 -6.15
C LEU A 215 5.93 -15.37 -6.65
N LEU A 216 6.60 -14.52 -5.88
CA LEU A 216 7.93 -13.99 -6.20
C LEU A 216 8.97 -15.12 -6.27
N LEU A 217 9.01 -15.99 -5.27
CA LEU A 217 10.01 -17.06 -5.18
C LEU A 217 9.77 -18.16 -6.21
N LYS A 218 8.52 -18.44 -6.60
CA LYS A 218 8.19 -19.35 -7.71
C LYS A 218 8.80 -18.94 -9.06
N GLN A 219 9.16 -17.66 -9.23
CA GLN A 219 9.84 -17.20 -10.45
C GLN A 219 11.32 -17.58 -10.51
N LEU A 220 11.91 -17.99 -9.39
CA LEU A 220 13.30 -18.39 -9.35
C LEU A 220 13.48 -19.80 -9.88
N SER A 221 14.65 -20.05 -10.45
CA SER A 221 15.07 -21.38 -10.92
C SER A 221 16.47 -21.69 -10.39
N ARG A 222 17.06 -22.80 -10.81
CA ARG A 222 18.49 -23.10 -10.57
C ARG A 222 19.43 -22.26 -11.45
N GLN A 223 18.90 -21.61 -12.48
CA GLN A 223 19.65 -20.67 -13.31
C GLN A 223 19.55 -19.26 -12.74
N TRP A 224 20.59 -18.47 -12.97
CA TRP A 224 20.62 -17.06 -12.58
C TRP A 224 19.56 -16.27 -13.33
N ILE A 225 18.69 -15.57 -12.60
CA ILE A 225 17.62 -14.74 -13.14
C ILE A 225 17.74 -13.31 -12.59
N THR A 226 17.53 -12.31 -13.43
CA THR A 226 17.48 -10.90 -13.00
C THR A 226 16.06 -10.50 -12.58
N PRO A 227 15.90 -9.49 -11.72
CA PRO A 227 14.60 -8.87 -11.44
C PRO A 227 13.84 -8.46 -12.70
N THR A 228 14.51 -7.95 -13.74
CA THR A 228 13.88 -7.64 -15.03
C THR A 228 13.20 -8.87 -15.64
N LYS A 229 13.86 -10.03 -15.57
CA LYS A 229 13.31 -11.28 -16.11
C LYS A 229 12.16 -11.80 -15.26
N VAL A 230 12.26 -11.70 -13.92
CA VAL A 230 11.15 -11.99 -12.99
C VAL A 230 9.92 -11.13 -13.33
N PHE A 231 10.12 -9.82 -13.50
CA PHE A 231 9.05 -8.89 -13.87
C PHE A 231 8.45 -9.24 -15.24
N THR A 232 9.29 -9.50 -16.25
CA THR A 232 8.83 -9.85 -17.60
C THR A 232 8.06 -11.16 -17.62
N ASN A 233 8.48 -12.17 -16.86
CA ASN A 233 7.76 -13.44 -16.75
C ASN A 233 6.41 -13.24 -16.08
N ALA A 234 6.35 -12.47 -14.99
CA ALA A 234 5.09 -12.14 -14.31
C ALA A 234 4.06 -11.51 -15.26
N LEU A 235 4.50 -10.58 -16.12
CA LEU A 235 3.64 -9.98 -17.16
C LEU A 235 3.17 -10.98 -18.21
N LYS A 236 4.08 -11.84 -18.70
CA LYS A 236 3.79 -12.76 -19.82
C LYS A 236 2.88 -13.91 -19.42
N GLU A 237 3.08 -14.45 -18.23
CA GLU A 237 2.38 -15.64 -17.74
C GLU A 237 1.04 -15.29 -17.08
N ASN A 238 0.66 -14.00 -17.05
CA ASN A 238 -0.51 -13.45 -16.37
C ASN A 238 -0.71 -14.03 -14.95
N LEU A 239 0.41 -14.22 -14.25
CA LEU A 239 0.40 -14.78 -12.90
C LEU A 239 -0.19 -13.75 -11.95
N GLY A 240 -0.71 -14.20 -10.80
CA GLY A 240 -1.12 -13.30 -9.72
C GLY A 240 -0.02 -12.28 -9.33
N LEU A 241 1.25 -12.59 -9.59
CA LEU A 241 2.38 -11.67 -9.40
C LEU A 241 2.27 -10.38 -10.22
N HIS A 242 1.69 -10.43 -11.43
CA HIS A 242 1.44 -9.23 -12.22
C HIS A 242 0.59 -8.23 -11.44
N ALA A 243 -0.53 -8.68 -10.88
CA ALA A 243 -1.41 -7.84 -10.08
C ALA A 243 -0.66 -7.20 -8.91
N TRP A 244 0.17 -7.95 -8.20
CA TRP A 244 1.04 -7.38 -7.15
C TRP A 244 1.94 -6.27 -7.68
N LEU A 245 2.67 -6.53 -8.78
CA LEU A 245 3.63 -5.61 -9.38
C LEU A 245 3.01 -4.28 -9.78
N THR A 246 1.73 -4.26 -10.16
CA THR A 246 1.02 -3.00 -10.43
C THR A 246 0.97 -2.08 -9.20
N HIS A 247 0.83 -2.63 -7.98
CA HIS A 247 0.77 -1.84 -6.74
C HIS A 247 2.15 -1.50 -6.15
N ILE A 248 3.11 -2.42 -6.25
CA ILE A 248 4.42 -2.29 -5.58
C ILE A 248 5.47 -1.58 -6.45
N GLY A 249 5.28 -1.59 -7.77
CA GLY A 249 6.30 -1.18 -8.72
C GLY A 249 7.42 -2.21 -8.89
N ASP A 250 8.24 -1.99 -9.90
CA ASP A 250 9.35 -2.85 -10.29
C ASP A 250 10.50 -2.86 -9.27
N LEU A 251 10.86 -1.68 -8.74
CA LEU A 251 12.00 -1.51 -7.83
C LEU A 251 11.88 -2.26 -6.50
N TYR A 252 10.67 -2.69 -6.11
CA TYR A 252 10.50 -3.48 -4.90
C TYR A 252 10.97 -4.94 -5.08
N VAL A 253 10.94 -5.47 -6.30
CA VAL A 253 11.37 -6.84 -6.63
C VAL A 253 12.83 -7.11 -6.23
N PRO A 254 13.84 -6.33 -6.70
CA PRO A 254 15.23 -6.55 -6.31
C PRO A 254 15.41 -6.38 -4.79
N LYS A 255 14.76 -5.39 -4.18
CA LYS A 255 14.83 -5.16 -2.73
C LYS A 255 14.38 -6.40 -1.95
N ARG A 256 13.22 -6.96 -2.29
CA ARG A 256 12.66 -8.12 -1.59
C ARG A 256 13.51 -9.38 -1.80
N LEU A 257 14.01 -9.61 -3.00
CA LEU A 257 14.92 -10.74 -3.28
C LEU A 257 16.25 -10.62 -2.53
N LEU A 258 16.78 -9.40 -2.37
CA LEU A 258 17.98 -9.15 -1.54
C LEU A 258 17.71 -9.41 -0.06
N GLU A 259 16.54 -9.05 0.46
CA GLU A 259 16.16 -9.38 1.84
C GLU A 259 16.18 -10.90 2.06
N TRP A 260 15.64 -11.68 1.11
CA TRP A 260 15.69 -13.14 1.16
C TRP A 260 17.10 -13.71 1.02
N SER A 261 17.93 -13.19 0.11
CA SER A 261 19.30 -13.71 -0.08
C SER A 261 20.21 -13.42 1.11
N ARG A 262 19.97 -12.31 1.82
CA ARG A 262 20.73 -11.89 3.01
C ARG A 262 20.19 -12.47 4.31
N HIS A 263 19.00 -13.07 4.31
CA HIS A 263 18.37 -13.58 5.51
C HIS A 263 19.13 -14.78 6.10
N GLY A 264 19.55 -14.65 7.36
CA GLY A 264 20.34 -15.66 8.05
C GLY A 264 19.57 -16.94 8.38
N GLY A 265 18.24 -16.90 8.42
CA GLY A 265 17.38 -18.00 8.84
C GLY A 265 17.41 -19.26 7.97
N GLY A 266 18.05 -19.24 6.80
CA GLY A 266 18.15 -20.43 5.96
C GLY A 266 18.84 -20.24 4.61
N ARG A 267 19.15 -19.00 4.22
CA ARG A 267 19.83 -18.63 2.95
C ARG A 267 19.25 -19.38 1.76
N PHE A 268 17.94 -19.28 1.57
CA PHE A 268 17.17 -20.00 0.53
C PHE A 268 17.56 -19.62 -0.89
N ILE A 269 18.07 -18.39 -1.07
CA ILE A 269 18.37 -17.80 -2.37
C ILE A 269 19.85 -17.44 -2.41
N GLU A 270 20.48 -17.68 -3.56
CA GLU A 270 21.81 -17.16 -3.88
C GLU A 270 21.68 -15.87 -4.66
N CYS A 271 22.62 -14.94 -4.44
CA CYS A 271 22.63 -13.63 -5.07
C CYS A 271 24.02 -13.33 -5.64
N GLN A 272 24.05 -12.73 -6.83
CA GLN A 272 25.25 -12.25 -7.49
C GLN A 272 25.06 -10.77 -7.86
N GLU A 273 26.06 -9.96 -7.55
CA GLU A 273 26.13 -8.55 -7.96
C GLU A 273 26.89 -8.39 -9.28
N HIS A 274 26.44 -7.44 -10.09
CA HIS A 274 26.98 -7.03 -11.38
C HIS A 274 27.21 -5.51 -11.37
N PRO A 275 28.30 -5.01 -10.75
CA PRO A 275 28.54 -3.57 -10.53
C PRO A 275 28.61 -2.75 -11.81
N GLU A 276 28.90 -3.37 -12.95
CA GLU A 276 28.94 -2.75 -14.26
C GLU A 276 27.56 -2.35 -14.80
N LYS A 277 26.48 -2.85 -14.20
CA LYS A 277 25.11 -2.57 -14.63
C LYS A 277 24.49 -1.46 -13.78
N PRO A 278 24.15 -0.30 -14.36
CA PRO A 278 23.69 0.87 -13.59
C PRO A 278 22.26 0.74 -13.06
N SER A 279 21.44 -0.13 -13.65
CA SER A 279 20.04 -0.33 -13.22
C SER A 279 19.95 -1.39 -12.13
N GLU A 280 19.29 -1.07 -11.01
CA GLU A 280 19.02 -2.01 -9.92
C GLU A 280 18.25 -3.26 -10.38
N MET A 281 17.45 -3.15 -11.45
CA MET A 281 16.72 -4.29 -12.03
C MET A 281 17.61 -5.31 -12.74
N ASN A 282 18.85 -4.92 -13.08
CA ASN A 282 19.83 -5.76 -13.79
C ASN A 282 21.14 -5.95 -13.03
N ARG A 283 21.43 -5.11 -12.02
CA ARG A 283 22.60 -5.19 -11.14
C ARG A 283 22.67 -6.47 -10.33
N TRP A 284 21.52 -7.09 -10.06
CA TRP A 284 21.44 -8.29 -9.24
C TRP A 284 20.92 -9.47 -10.04
N SER A 285 21.52 -10.65 -9.82
CA SER A 285 20.97 -11.93 -10.26
C SER A 285 20.71 -12.82 -9.06
N PHE A 286 19.64 -13.61 -9.15
CA PHE A 286 19.18 -14.50 -8.09
C PHE A 286 18.98 -15.92 -8.63
N ARG A 287 19.07 -16.92 -7.75
CA ARG A 287 18.65 -18.30 -8.05
C ARG A 287 18.33 -19.04 -6.77
N TRP A 288 17.62 -20.16 -6.87
CA TRP A 288 17.47 -21.08 -5.75
C TRP A 288 18.82 -21.64 -5.31
N ARG A 289 19.01 -21.71 -3.99
CA ARG A 289 20.01 -22.62 -3.42
C ARG A 289 19.47 -24.05 -3.56
N ALA A 290 20.32 -24.98 -3.97
CA ALA A 290 19.92 -26.38 -4.21
C ALA A 290 19.20 -26.99 -2.98
N GLY A 291 18.03 -27.58 -3.20
CA GLY A 291 17.25 -28.29 -2.18
C GLY A 291 16.48 -27.38 -1.21
N ARG A 292 16.39 -26.08 -1.50
CA ARG A 292 15.69 -25.09 -0.66
C ARG A 292 14.32 -24.69 -1.20
N GLU A 293 13.90 -25.28 -2.31
CA GLU A 293 12.61 -25.02 -2.97
C GLU A 293 11.41 -25.45 -2.10
N ALA A 294 11.60 -26.42 -1.18
CA ALA A 294 10.55 -26.95 -0.30
C ALA A 294 9.88 -25.90 0.61
N ILE A 295 10.50 -24.72 0.80
CA ILE A 295 9.86 -23.60 1.53
C ILE A 295 8.58 -23.10 0.85
N LEU A 296 8.44 -23.34 -0.46
CA LEU A 296 7.23 -23.02 -1.20
C LEU A 296 6.02 -23.84 -0.74
N ASP A 297 6.26 -25.07 -0.27
CA ASP A 297 5.21 -25.99 0.16
C ASP A 297 4.89 -25.87 1.65
N ALA A 298 5.90 -25.53 2.47
CA ALA A 298 5.74 -25.30 3.90
C ALA A 298 6.81 -24.35 4.44
N LEU A 299 6.39 -23.37 5.22
CA LEU A 299 7.25 -22.49 6.00
C LEU A 299 7.47 -23.11 7.39
N PRO A 300 8.68 -23.60 7.75
CA PRO A 300 8.89 -24.31 9.02
C PRO A 300 8.64 -23.43 10.25
N SER A 301 9.02 -22.15 10.17
CA SER A 301 8.73 -21.16 11.20
C SER A 301 8.74 -19.75 10.63
N LEU A 302 8.18 -18.80 11.36
CA LEU A 302 8.22 -17.37 10.97
C LEU A 302 9.65 -16.83 10.88
N ARG A 303 10.61 -17.42 11.60
CA ARG A 303 12.01 -16.98 11.60
C ARG A 303 12.77 -17.36 10.33
N GLU A 304 12.23 -18.27 9.52
CA GLU A 304 12.84 -18.72 8.27
C GLU A 304 12.69 -17.70 7.14
N ALA A 305 11.73 -16.78 7.24
CA ALA A 305 11.49 -15.74 6.25
C ALA A 305 11.99 -14.37 6.75
N PRO A 306 12.54 -13.51 5.86
CA PRO A 306 12.89 -12.15 6.24
C PRO A 306 11.64 -11.32 6.58
N PRO A 307 11.66 -10.56 7.69
CA PRO A 307 10.53 -9.74 8.11
C PRO A 307 10.20 -8.66 7.06
N VAL A 308 8.91 -8.33 6.92
CA VAL A 308 8.44 -7.25 6.02
C VAL A 308 7.66 -6.24 6.81
N ALA A 309 8.15 -5.00 6.86
CA ALA A 309 7.36 -3.90 7.38
C ALA A 309 6.28 -3.49 6.36
N ILE A 310 5.02 -3.45 6.80
CA ILE A 310 3.89 -2.95 6.02
C ILE A 310 2.96 -2.16 6.93
N GLY A 311 2.83 -0.87 6.66
CA GLY A 311 2.13 0.05 7.56
C GLY A 311 2.80 0.07 8.94
N GLY A 312 2.01 -0.04 10.01
CA GLY A 312 2.55 -0.16 11.37
C GLY A 312 2.94 -1.58 11.77
N ALA A 313 2.63 -2.58 10.96
CA ALA A 313 2.80 -4.00 11.26
C ALA A 313 4.05 -4.58 10.58
N VAL A 314 4.43 -5.79 11.01
CA VAL A 314 5.55 -6.54 10.45
C VAL A 314 5.09 -7.97 10.17
N ALA A 315 5.18 -8.42 8.93
CA ALA A 315 4.98 -9.81 8.55
C ALA A 315 6.23 -10.64 8.90
N TYR A 316 6.04 -11.93 9.19
CA TYR A 316 7.07 -12.85 9.68
C TYR A 316 7.73 -12.44 11.01
N ASP A 317 7.08 -11.56 11.77
CA ASP A 317 7.51 -11.21 13.12
C ASP A 317 7.18 -12.36 14.09
N ALA A 318 8.19 -13.08 14.56
CA ALA A 318 8.01 -14.18 15.49
C ALA A 318 7.49 -13.73 16.88
N ASP A 319 7.77 -12.48 17.28
CA ASP A 319 7.32 -11.93 18.56
C ASP A 319 5.87 -11.43 18.46
N ARG A 320 5.43 -11.10 17.24
CA ARG A 320 4.05 -10.69 16.92
C ARG A 320 3.54 -11.48 15.73
N PRO A 321 3.23 -12.77 15.93
CA PRO A 321 3.03 -13.70 14.83
C PRO A 321 1.65 -13.50 14.23
N TRP A 322 1.55 -12.62 13.23
CA TRP A 322 0.32 -12.40 12.45
C TRP A 322 0.30 -13.31 11.23
N VAL A 323 -0.85 -13.91 10.95
CA VAL A 323 -1.06 -14.80 9.81
C VAL A 323 -2.33 -14.44 9.05
N CYS A 324 -2.32 -14.70 7.75
CA CYS A 324 -3.48 -14.70 6.89
C CYS A 324 -4.18 -16.07 6.94
N ARG A 325 -5.50 -16.05 7.08
CA ARG A 325 -6.39 -17.22 7.00
C ARG A 325 -7.50 -16.92 6.00
N PHE A 326 -8.27 -17.95 5.66
CA PHE A 326 -9.40 -17.85 4.75
C PHE A 326 -10.68 -18.24 5.48
N ASP A 327 -11.75 -17.48 5.26
CA ASP A 327 -13.08 -17.89 5.72
C ASP A 327 -13.69 -18.94 4.77
N GLY A 328 -14.90 -19.41 5.10
CA GLY A 328 -15.60 -20.40 4.27
C GLY A 328 -15.91 -19.92 2.84
N GLY A 329 -15.89 -18.61 2.59
CA GLY A 329 -16.06 -18.02 1.27
C GLY A 329 -14.74 -17.76 0.52
N GLY A 330 -13.60 -18.14 1.11
CA GLY A 330 -12.28 -17.90 0.53
C GLY A 330 -11.80 -16.45 0.65
N THR A 331 -12.43 -15.63 1.50
CA THR A 331 -11.98 -14.24 1.75
C THR A 331 -10.82 -14.26 2.75
N PRO A 332 -9.70 -13.59 2.44
CA PRO A 332 -8.57 -13.54 3.36
C PRO A 332 -8.87 -12.63 4.56
N TYR A 333 -8.46 -13.07 5.75
CA TYR A 333 -8.49 -12.26 6.97
C TYR A 333 -7.22 -12.46 7.80
N LEU A 334 -6.87 -11.44 8.59
CA LEU A 334 -5.69 -11.46 9.44
C LEU A 334 -6.04 -11.81 10.88
N SER A 335 -5.18 -12.59 11.52
CA SER A 335 -5.34 -13.03 12.91
C SER A 335 -3.99 -13.36 13.54
N ARG A 336 -3.96 -13.56 14.86
CA ARG A 336 -2.74 -14.00 15.54
C ARG A 336 -2.55 -15.51 15.37
N PHE A 337 -1.35 -15.92 15.01
CA PHE A 337 -0.94 -17.31 14.99
C PHE A 337 -1.03 -17.91 16.40
N GLY A 338 -1.48 -19.16 16.50
CA GLY A 338 -1.71 -19.83 17.79
C GLY A 338 -2.94 -19.34 18.56
N ALA A 339 -3.67 -18.31 18.10
CA ALA A 339 -5.00 -18.03 18.64
C ALA A 339 -5.95 -19.18 18.29
N ALA A 340 -6.66 -19.71 19.29
CA ALA A 340 -7.66 -20.74 19.09
C ALA A 340 -8.69 -20.29 18.04
N SER A 341 -9.07 -21.18 17.14
CA SER A 341 -10.04 -20.94 16.07
C SER A 341 -11.47 -20.68 16.57
N GLY A 342 -11.68 -20.56 17.89
CA GLY A 342 -12.98 -20.41 18.52
C GLY A 342 -13.22 -18.98 19.02
N GLY A 343 -14.23 -18.31 18.47
CA GLY A 343 -15.04 -17.39 19.27
C GLY A 343 -15.31 -15.99 18.72
N ASP A 344 -14.48 -15.43 17.83
CA ASP A 344 -14.54 -13.99 17.51
C ASP A 344 -15.06 -13.67 16.10
N LEU A 345 -16.11 -14.39 15.68
CA LEU A 345 -16.88 -14.09 14.46
C LEU A 345 -18.31 -13.59 14.72
N ARG A 346 -18.65 -13.23 15.97
CA ARG A 346 -19.88 -12.51 16.29
C ARG A 346 -19.65 -11.45 17.36
N ALA A 347 -19.41 -10.21 16.92
CA ALA A 347 -19.82 -8.98 17.58
C ALA A 347 -19.83 -7.86 16.54
#